data_AF-D5RIX4-F1
#
_entry.id   AF-D5RIX4-F1
#
_cell.length_a   1.000
_cell.length_b   1.000
_cell.length_c   1.000
_cell.angle_alpha   90.00
_cell.angle_beta   90.00
_cell.angle_gamma   90.00
#
_symmetry.space_group_name_H-M   'P 1'
#
loop_
_entity.id
_entity.type
_entity.pdbx_description
1 polymer ?
#
loop_
_entity_poly.entity_id
_entity_poly.type
_entity_poly.pdbx_seq_one_letter_code
_entity_poly.pdbx_strand_id
1 'polypeptide(L)' 'MAEQVRMSEGQRAYEAKRAAKAGVSLDKWLSMKAQERDALAAQAARAAAPPKKPGFFARLLERAQKPLG' A
#
# COMPACT_ATOMS: atom_id res chain seq x y z
N MET A 1 10.85 11.40 11.57
CA MET A 1 10.01 11.28 12.79
C MET A 1 9.26 12.59 13.12
N ALA A 2 8.69 13.30 12.14
CA ALA A 2 8.15 14.65 12.36
C ALA A 2 6.62 14.80 12.12
N GLU A 3 5.92 13.75 11.65
CA GLU A 3 4.47 13.86 11.35
C GLU A 3 3.58 13.68 12.59
N GLN A 4 4.13 13.14 13.70
CA GLN A 4 3.40 13.03 14.96
C GLN A 4 3.20 14.38 15.67
N VAL A 5 3.86 15.45 15.21
CA VAL A 5 4.08 16.66 16.01
C VAL A 5 2.85 17.55 16.17
N ARG A 6 1.78 17.45 15.34
CA ARG A 6 0.52 18.18 15.61
C ARG A 6 -0.73 17.52 15.04
N MET A 7 -1.19 16.43 15.65
CA MET A 7 -2.62 16.09 15.54
C MET A 7 -3.43 17.06 16.39
N SER A 8 -4.46 17.65 15.81
CA SER A 8 -5.46 18.44 16.55
C SER A 8 -6.15 17.58 17.60
N GLU A 9 -6.61 18.17 18.71
CA GLU A 9 -7.37 17.45 19.75
C GLU A 9 -8.58 16.72 19.17
N GLY A 10 -9.25 17.31 18.18
CA GLY A 10 -10.37 16.68 17.47
C GLY A 10 -9.96 15.43 16.69
N GLN A 11 -8.77 15.44 16.08
CA GLN A 11 -8.22 14.24 15.42
C GLN A 11 -7.85 13.17 16.43
N ARG A 12 -7.21 13.52 17.55
CA ARG A 12 -6.91 12.54 18.62
C ARG A 12 -8.18 11.89 19.14
N ALA A 13 -9.23 12.66 19.40
CA ALA A 13 -10.50 12.13 19.89
C ALA A 13 -11.15 11.18 18.87
N TYR A 14 -11.06 11.51 17.57
CA TYR A 14 -11.54 10.65 16.50
C TYR A 14 -10.76 9.33 16.44
N GLU A 15 -9.44 9.38 16.55
CA GLU A 15 -8.59 8.19 16.51
C GLU A 15 -8.69 7.36 17.78
N ALA A 16 -8.90 7.98 18.94
CA ALA A 16 -9.14 7.29 20.21
C ALA A 16 -10.41 6.44 20.15
N LYS A 17 -11.49 6.95 19.53
CA LYS A 17 -12.72 6.15 19.30
C LYS A 17 -12.46 4.92 18.44
N ARG A 18 -11.57 5.03 17.46
CA ARG A 18 -11.20 3.93 16.57
C ARG A 18 -10.27 2.93 17.25
N ALA A 19 -9.30 3.42 18.02
CA ALA A 19 -8.43 2.61 18.85
C ALA A 19 -9.26 1.78 19.85
N ALA A 20 -10.23 2.42 20.52
CA ALA A 20 -11.17 1.75 21.41
C ALA A 20 -12.02 0.70 20.68
N LYS A 21 -12.52 1.00 19.46
CA LYS A 21 -13.23 0.02 18.62
C LYS A 21 -12.36 -1.19 18.26
N ALA A 22 -11.07 -0.98 18.04
CA ALA A 22 -10.11 -2.03 17.74
C ALA A 22 -9.55 -2.72 19.00
N GLY A 23 -9.96 -2.30 20.20
CA GLY A 23 -9.51 -2.86 21.47
C GLY A 23 -8.03 -2.58 21.77
N VAL A 24 -7.45 -1.52 21.20
CA VAL A 24 -6.04 -1.16 21.39
C VAL A 24 -5.89 0.27 21.93
N SER A 25 -4.75 0.56 22.54
CA SER A 25 -4.38 1.92 22.95
C SER A 25 -4.17 2.85 21.75
N LEU A 26 -4.39 4.16 21.93
CA LEU A 26 -4.21 5.18 20.90
C LEU A 26 -2.81 5.16 20.26
N ASP A 27 -1.73 5.09 21.04
CA ASP A 27 -0.35 5.03 20.52
C ASP A 27 -0.10 3.81 19.62
N LYS A 28 -0.63 2.65 20.02
CA LYS A 28 -0.56 1.42 19.23
C LYS A 28 -1.34 1.54 17.93
N TRP A 29 -2.54 2.13 17.99
CA TRP A 29 -3.37 2.41 16.81
C TRP A 29 -2.65 3.33 15.81
N LEU A 30 -2.05 4.41 16.30
CA LEU A 30 -1.28 5.35 15.48
C LEU A 30 -0.06 4.67 14.84
N SER A 31 0.66 3.85 15.60
CA SER A 31 1.82 3.10 15.12
C SER A 31 1.45 2.08 14.04
N MET A 32 0.35 1.35 14.22
CA MET A 32 -0.17 0.43 13.21
C MET A 32 -0.54 1.15 11.91
N LYS A 33 -1.20 2.31 12.02
CA LYS A 33 -1.60 3.07 10.83
C LYS A 33 -0.38 3.64 10.09
N ALA A 34 0.67 4.04 10.80
CA ALA A 34 1.93 4.46 10.17
C ALA A 34 2.54 3.31 9.35
N GLN A 35 2.59 2.11 9.91
CA GLN A 35 3.07 0.90 9.20
C GLN A 35 2.20 0.56 7.98
N GLU A 36 0.87 0.67 8.10
CA GLU A 36 -0.04 0.44 6.98
C GLU A 36 0.16 1.47 5.85
N ARG A 37 0.40 2.75 6.18
CA ARG A 37 0.67 3.78 5.17
C ARG A 37 1.94 3.48 4.39
N ASP A 38 3.01 3.04 5.07
CA ASP A 38 4.25 2.67 4.41
C ASP A 38 4.06 1.43 3.51
N ALA A 39 3.29 0.45 3.96
CA ALA A 39 2.97 -0.74 3.18
C ALA A 39 2.10 -0.40 1.95
N LEU A 40 1.11 0.48 2.10
CA LEU A 40 0.26 0.97 1.01
C LEU A 40 1.06 1.78 -0.01
N ALA A 41 1.98 2.64 0.44
CA ALA A 41 2.87 3.37 -0.46
C ALA A 41 3.77 2.43 -1.27
N ALA A 42 4.30 1.38 -0.64
CA ALA A 42 5.09 0.36 -1.33
C ALA A 42 4.25 -0.45 -2.35
N GLN A 43 2.99 -0.76 -2.03
CA GLN A 43 2.08 -1.43 -2.95
C GLN A 43 1.64 -0.54 -4.12
N ALA A 44 1.36 0.74 -3.85
CA ALA A 44 1.03 1.72 -4.89
C ALA A 44 2.22 1.92 -5.85
N ALA A 45 3.45 1.96 -5.33
CA ALA A 45 4.66 2.01 -6.16
C ALA A 45 4.85 0.74 -7.01
N ARG A 46 4.49 -0.44 -6.50
CA ARG A 46 4.51 -1.69 -7.27
C ARG A 46 3.41 -1.75 -8.34
N ALA A 47 2.23 -1.24 -8.05
CA ALA A 47 1.11 -1.18 -8.99
C ALA A 47 1.33 -0.14 -10.10
N ALA A 48 2.06 0.95 -9.79
CA ALA A 48 2.47 1.96 -10.77
C ALA A 48 3.70 1.55 -11.59
N ALA A 49 4.30 0.39 -11.34
CA ALA A 49 5.42 -0.09 -12.13
C ALA A 49 4.95 -0.42 -13.56
N PRO A 50 5.65 0.07 -14.60
CA PRO A 50 5.25 -0.15 -15.99
C PRO A 50 5.20 -1.65 -16.30
N PRO A 51 4.24 -2.10 -17.13
CA PRO A 51 4.09 -3.51 -17.46
C PRO A 51 5.42 -4.05 -18.00
N LYS A 52 5.90 -5.14 -17.40
CA LYS A 52 7.18 -5.77 -17.79
C LYS A 52 7.09 -6.19 -19.25
N LYS A 53 8.10 -5.81 -20.04
CA LYS A 53 8.20 -6.20 -21.46
C LYS A 53 8.14 -7.74 -21.57
N PRO A 54 7.47 -8.29 -22.60
CA PRO A 54 7.41 -9.72 -22.80
C PRO A 54 8.83 -10.29 -22.95
N GLY A 55 9.15 -11.22 -22.05
CA GLY A 55 10.44 -11.92 -22.02
C GLY A 55 10.60 -12.88 -23.21
N PHE A 56 11.77 -13.50 -23.33
CA PHE A 56 12.11 -14.38 -24.44
C PHE A 56 11.08 -15.50 -24.69
N PHE A 57 10.65 -16.19 -23.62
CA PHE A 57 9.64 -17.26 -23.72
C PHE A 57 8.25 -16.75 -24.12
N ALA A 58 7.85 -15.57 -23.65
CA ALA A 58 6.58 -14.96 -24.04
C ALA A 58 6.56 -14.63 -25.54
N ARG A 59 7.69 -14.14 -26.07
CA ARG A 59 7.85 -13.89 -27.51
C ARG A 59 7.85 -15.17 -28.33
N LEU A 60 8.41 -16.27 -27.81
CA LEU A 60 8.38 -17.57 -28.48
C LEU A 60 6.95 -18.13 -28.58
N LEU A 61 6.19 -18.04 -27.49
CA LEU A 61 4.78 -18.44 -27.46
C LEU A 61 3.92 -17.58 -28.40
N GLU A 62 4.15 -16.27 -28.42
CA GLU A 62 3.47 -15.36 -29.35
C GLU A 62 3.76 -15.73 -30.82
N ARG A 63 5.01 -16.12 -31.13
CA ARG A 63 5.39 -16.59 -32.47
C ARG A 63 4.73 -17.91 -32.84
N ALA A 64 4.59 -18.83 -31.88
CA ALA A 64 3.99 -20.14 -32.07
C ALA A 64 2.45 -20.06 -32.23
N GLN A 65 1.81 -19.09 -31.57
CA GLN A 65 0.36 -18.88 -31.64
C GLN A 65 -0.07 -18.02 -32.83
N LYS A 66 0.86 -17.37 -33.53
CA LYS A 66 0.54 -16.53 -34.69
C LYS A 66 0.36 -17.44 -35.92
N PRO A 67 -0.87 -17.60 -36.45
CA PRO A 67 -1.07 -18.42 -37.64
C PRO A 67 -0.29 -17.79 -38.79
N LEU A 68 0.55 -18.61 -39.43
CA LEU A 68 1.11 -18.29 -40.73
C LEU A 68 -0.06 -18.41 -41.70
N GLY A 69 -0.50 -17.26 -42.22
CA GLY A 69 -1.44 -17.21 -43.33
C GLY A 69 -0.89 -17.91 -44.56
#